data_AF-A0A5C8TXG9-F1
#
_entry.id   AF-A0A5C8TXG9-F1
#
_cell.length_a   1.000
_cell.length_b   1.000
_cell.length_c   1.000
_cell.angle_alpha   90.00
_cell.angle_beta   90.00
_cell.angle_gamma   90.00
#
_symmetry.space_group_name_H-M   'P 1'
#
loop_
_entity.id
_entity.type
_entity.pdbx_description
1 polymer ?
#
loop_
_entity_poly.entity_id
_entity_poly.type
_entity_poly.pdbx_seq_one_letter_code
_entity_poly.pdbx_strand_id
1 'polypeptide(L)'
;ATRIELQRFSAARGGDRVALTGPASVTIADGAAVIDGLSLAAGTGRVTVQGRAGQTLDLKIGIRALPLALARIASPGLALSGTLDGDADLHGSAERPEGRYALTVSRLVAPETRKAGLPPIDAKASGTLGDGSASLDGRVSAGRGA
;
A
#
# COMPACT_ATOMS: atom_id res chain seq x y z
N ALA A 1 8.34 9.10 -26.23
CA ALA A 1 7.41 8.75 -25.14
C ALA A 1 6.65 7.48 -25.52
N THR A 2 6.48 6.54 -24.59
CA THR A 2 5.74 5.29 -24.77
C THR A 2 4.48 5.33 -23.92
N ARG A 3 3.30 5.17 -24.52
CA ARG A 3 2.03 5.11 -23.79
C ARG A 3 1.52 3.68 -23.75
N ILE A 4 1.21 3.21 -22.56
CA ILE A 4 0.67 1.88 -22.29
C ILE A 4 -0.77 2.05 -21.85
N GLU A 5 -1.70 1.57 -22.66
CA GLU A 5 -3.12 1.48 -22.34
C GLU A 5 -3.41 0.14 -21.67
N LEU A 6 -3.79 0.17 -20.39
CA LEU A 6 -4.13 -1.01 -19.60
C LEU A 6 -5.64 -1.17 -19.61
N GLN A 7 -6.16 -1.94 -20.58
CA GLN A 7 -7.59 -2.26 -20.63
C GLN A 7 -7.95 -3.34 -19.61
N ARG A 8 -7.06 -4.31 -19.40
CA ARG A 8 -7.20 -5.39 -18.44
C ARG A 8 -5.82 -5.78 -17.93
N PHE A 9 -5.74 -6.10 -16.65
CA PHE A 9 -4.58 -6.74 -16.05
C PHE A 9 -5.08 -7.69 -14.96
N SER A 10 -4.46 -8.86 -14.86
CA SER A 10 -4.63 -9.74 -13.73
C SER A 10 -3.34 -10.51 -13.46
N ALA A 11 -3.02 -10.68 -12.18
CA ALA A 11 -1.90 -11.48 -11.71
C ALA A 11 -2.39 -12.39 -10.57
N ALA A 12 -1.75 -13.55 -10.41
CA ALA A 12 -2.03 -14.45 -9.32
C ALA A 12 -0.75 -15.09 -8.77
N ARG A 13 -0.72 -15.33 -7.46
CA ARG A 13 0.35 -16.09 -6.78
C ARG A 13 -0.28 -16.88 -5.64
N GLY A 14 -0.19 -18.21 -5.71
CA GLY A 14 -0.92 -19.08 -4.78
C GLY A 14 -2.43 -18.81 -4.87
N GLY A 15 -3.07 -18.58 -3.71
CA GLY A 15 -4.49 -18.21 -3.64
C GLY A 15 -4.78 -16.72 -3.85
N ASP A 16 -3.75 -15.88 -4.01
CA ASP A 16 -3.94 -14.43 -4.15
C ASP A 16 -4.12 -14.03 -5.60
N ARG A 17 -5.07 -13.13 -5.82
CA ARG A 17 -5.32 -12.51 -7.12
C ARG A 17 -5.32 -11.00 -6.99
N VAL A 18 -4.66 -10.36 -7.95
CA VAL A 18 -4.71 -8.91 -8.18
C VAL A 18 -5.29 -8.70 -9.57
N ALA A 19 -6.21 -7.76 -9.73
CA ALA A 19 -6.80 -7.44 -11.02
C ALA A 19 -7.10 -5.96 -11.14
N LEU A 20 -7.01 -5.43 -12.36
CA LEU A 20 -7.43 -4.08 -12.68
C LEU A 20 -8.96 -3.96 -12.55
N THR A 21 -9.44 -2.86 -11.97
CA THR A 21 -10.89 -2.62 -11.76
C THR A 21 -11.54 -1.74 -12.84
N GLY A 22 -10.74 -1.11 -13.69
CA GLY A 22 -11.16 -0.31 -14.84
C GLY A 22 -9.94 0.13 -15.66
N PRO A 23 -10.11 0.63 -16.89
CA PRO A 23 -8.99 1.02 -17.73
C PRO A 23 -8.07 2.04 -17.05
N ALA A 24 -6.77 1.92 -17.29
CA ALA A 24 -5.75 2.84 -16.79
C ALA A 24 -4.71 3.13 -17.89
N SER A 25 -3.97 4.22 -17.79
CA SER A 25 -2.87 4.49 -18.71
C SER A 25 -1.57 4.80 -17.97
N VAL A 26 -0.46 4.38 -18.56
CA VAL A 26 0.89 4.73 -18.09
C VAL A 26 1.68 5.29 -19.26
N THR A 27 2.08 6.56 -19.15
CA THR A 27 2.93 7.21 -20.16
C THR A 27 4.35 7.31 -19.63
N ILE A 28 5.30 6.66 -20.31
CA ILE A 28 6.71 6.65 -19.98
C ILE A 28 7.46 7.61 -20.91
N ALA A 29 8.03 8.67 -20.35
CA ALA A 29 8.81 9.67 -21.07
C ALA A 29 9.87 10.28 -20.15
N ASP A 30 11.04 10.57 -20.70
CA ASP A 30 12.09 11.35 -20.03
C ASP A 30 12.44 10.83 -18.63
N GLY A 31 12.58 9.50 -18.50
CA GLY A 31 12.92 8.84 -17.24
C GLY A 31 11.81 8.82 -16.18
N ALA A 32 10.56 9.12 -16.56
CA ALA A 32 9.42 9.10 -15.66
C ALA A 32 8.21 8.37 -16.25
N ALA A 33 7.38 7.83 -15.37
CA ALA A 33 6.07 7.26 -15.65
C ALA A 33 4.99 8.19 -15.10
N VAL A 34 4.07 8.62 -15.96
CA VAL A 34 2.83 9.29 -15.58
C VAL A 34 1.71 8.25 -15.57
N ILE A 35 1.12 8.05 -14.41
CA ILE A 35 0.11 7.04 -14.11
C ILE A 35 -1.24 7.74 -13.99
N ASP A 36 -2.19 7.32 -14.81
CA ASP A 36 -3.55 7.84 -14.81
C ASP A 36 -4.54 6.70 -14.55
N GLY A 37 -5.31 6.84 -13.46
CA GLY A 37 -6.42 5.94 -13.14
C GLY A 37 -6.06 4.51 -12.74
N LEU A 38 -4.82 4.22 -12.30
CA LEU A 38 -4.46 2.84 -11.91
C LEU A 38 -5.22 2.43 -10.65
N SER A 39 -6.18 1.52 -10.79
CA SER A 39 -6.96 0.96 -9.67
C SER A 39 -7.00 -0.56 -9.70
N LEU A 40 -6.39 -1.19 -8.69
CA LEU A 40 -6.22 -2.62 -8.57
C LEU A 40 -7.09 -3.17 -7.43
N ALA A 41 -7.90 -4.19 -7.71
CA ALA A 41 -8.53 -5.02 -6.70
C ALA A 41 -7.55 -6.13 -6.29
N ALA A 42 -7.43 -6.36 -4.98
CA ALA A 42 -6.59 -7.41 -4.42
C ALA A 42 -7.29 -8.03 -3.20
N GLY A 43 -7.67 -9.31 -3.32
CA GLY A 43 -8.60 -9.92 -2.39
C GLY A 43 -9.92 -9.14 -2.33
N THR A 44 -10.34 -8.74 -1.13
CA THR A 44 -11.51 -7.88 -0.91
C THR A 44 -11.20 -6.39 -0.95
N GLY A 45 -9.93 -6.01 -1.09
CA GLY A 45 -9.47 -4.63 -1.01
C GLY A 45 -9.17 -4.00 -2.36
N ARG A 46 -8.78 -2.73 -2.32
CA ARG A 46 -8.42 -1.93 -3.49
C ARG A 46 -7.19 -1.07 -3.21
N VAL A 47 -6.32 -0.92 -4.21
CA VAL A 47 -5.21 0.03 -4.24
C VAL A 47 -5.36 0.93 -5.45
N THR A 48 -5.25 2.24 -5.25
CA THR A 48 -5.24 3.25 -6.32
C THR A 48 -3.91 3.97 -6.34
N VAL A 49 -3.38 4.25 -7.52
CA VAL A 49 -2.17 5.04 -7.74
C VAL A 49 -2.40 5.99 -8.89
N GLN A 50 -2.01 7.24 -8.73
CA GLN A 50 -2.05 8.25 -9.78
C GLN A 50 -0.93 9.27 -9.60
N GLY A 51 -0.50 9.87 -10.70
CA GLY A 51 0.51 10.93 -10.72
C GLY A 51 1.81 10.50 -11.40
N ARG A 52 2.93 11.13 -11.04
CA ARG A 52 4.23 10.99 -11.71
C ARG A 52 5.24 10.28 -10.81
N ALA A 53 5.93 9.27 -11.36
CA ALA A 53 7.07 8.59 -10.74
C ALA A 53 8.30 8.67 -11.66
N GLY A 54 9.40 9.23 -11.19
CA GLY A 54 10.68 9.32 -11.91
C GLY A 54 11.78 9.82 -10.99
N GLN A 55 12.71 10.63 -11.49
CA GLN A 55 13.65 11.37 -10.63
C GLN A 55 12.92 12.28 -9.62
N THR A 56 11.76 12.79 -10.01
CA THR A 56 10.81 13.45 -9.12
C THR A 56 9.53 12.63 -8.99
N LEU A 57 8.93 12.70 -7.81
CA LEU A 57 7.64 12.12 -7.49
C LEU A 57 6.58 13.22 -7.42
N ASP A 58 5.37 12.84 -7.79
CA ASP A 58 4.10 13.51 -7.45
C ASP A 58 3.05 12.40 -7.51
N LEU A 59 2.94 11.61 -6.44
CA LEU A 59 2.13 10.40 -6.38
C LEU A 59 1.09 10.50 -5.28
N LYS A 60 -0.14 10.13 -5.65
CA LYS A 60 -1.22 9.88 -4.70
C LYS A 60 -1.55 8.40 -4.70
N ILE A 61 -1.51 7.81 -3.51
CA ILE A 61 -1.76 6.39 -3.27
C ILE A 61 -2.92 6.28 -2.30
N GLY A 62 -3.88 5.42 -2.63
CA GLY A 62 -5.00 5.08 -1.77
C GLY A 62 -5.08 3.58 -1.59
N ILE A 63 -5.28 3.13 -0.35
CA ILE A 63 -5.45 1.73 0.02
C ILE A 63 -6.75 1.63 0.80
N ARG A 64 -7.64 0.73 0.40
CA ARG A 64 -8.93 0.50 1.05
C ARG A 64 -9.14 -0.98 1.31
N ALA A 65 -9.38 -1.34 2.58
CA ALA A 65 -9.68 -2.69 3.05
C ALA A 65 -8.76 -3.78 2.48
N LEU A 66 -7.46 -3.49 2.31
CA LEU A 66 -6.50 -4.41 1.71
C LEU A 66 -6.18 -5.55 2.70
N PRO A 67 -6.44 -6.82 2.34
CA PRO A 67 -6.11 -7.93 3.22
C PRO A 67 -4.60 -8.02 3.46
N LEU A 68 -4.18 -7.99 4.73
CA LEU A 68 -2.77 -8.10 5.11
C LEU A 68 -2.17 -9.47 4.75
N ALA A 69 -3.01 -10.47 4.52
CA ALA A 69 -2.62 -11.78 4.02
C ALA A 69 -1.83 -11.70 2.70
N LEU A 70 -2.01 -10.64 1.91
CA LEU A 70 -1.28 -10.37 0.67
C LEU A 70 0.20 -10.01 0.90
N ALA A 71 0.60 -9.64 2.12
CA ALA A 71 2.00 -9.34 2.45
C ALA A 71 2.95 -10.51 2.15
N ARG A 72 2.43 -11.75 2.12
CA ARG A 72 3.18 -12.94 1.70
C ARG A 72 3.68 -12.90 0.26
N ILE A 73 3.05 -12.09 -0.60
CA ILE A 73 3.51 -11.88 -1.98
C ILE A 73 4.87 -11.18 -1.97
N ALA A 74 5.08 -10.25 -1.03
CA ALA A 74 6.33 -9.53 -0.86
C ALA A 74 7.36 -10.33 -0.05
N SER A 75 6.94 -10.98 1.05
CA SER A 75 7.79 -11.87 1.85
C SER A 75 7.00 -13.08 2.35
N PRO A 76 7.29 -14.30 1.86
CA PRO A 76 6.50 -15.51 2.17
C PRO A 76 6.31 -15.81 3.66
N GLY A 77 7.21 -15.33 4.54
CA GLY A 77 7.10 -15.51 5.99
C GLY A 77 6.03 -14.65 6.67
N LEU A 78 5.48 -13.64 5.98
CA LEU A 78 4.49 -12.72 6.52
C LEU A 78 3.07 -13.30 6.41
N ALA A 79 2.78 -14.33 7.22
CA ALA A 79 1.44 -14.92 7.35
C ALA A 79 0.54 -14.07 8.29
N LEU A 80 0.33 -12.82 7.87
CA LEU A 80 -0.49 -11.84 8.57
C LEU A 80 -1.98 -12.03 8.26
N SER A 81 -2.85 -11.67 9.19
CA SER A 81 -4.28 -11.44 8.93
C SER A 81 -4.70 -10.05 9.40
N GLY A 82 -5.87 -9.61 8.95
CA GLY A 82 -6.38 -8.26 9.19
C GLY A 82 -6.48 -7.47 7.88
N THR A 83 -6.80 -6.19 8.01
CA THR A 83 -6.97 -5.28 6.87
C THR A 83 -6.15 -4.01 7.05
N LEU A 84 -5.71 -3.45 5.93
CA LEU A 84 -5.03 -2.17 5.84
C LEU A 84 -5.87 -1.18 5.04
N ASP A 85 -6.06 -0.01 5.63
CA ASP A 85 -6.50 1.20 4.96
C ASP A 85 -5.36 2.23 5.03
N GLY A 86 -5.25 3.07 4.02
CA GLY A 86 -4.23 4.09 4.04
C GLY A 86 -4.28 5.04 2.87
N ASP A 87 -3.61 6.16 3.04
CA ASP A 87 -3.42 7.18 2.02
C ASP A 87 -2.00 7.71 2.11
N ALA A 88 -1.38 7.97 0.96
CA ALA A 88 -0.09 8.64 0.89
C ALA A 88 -0.10 9.66 -0.25
N ASP A 89 0.53 10.80 0.02
CA ASP A 89 0.74 11.89 -0.92
C ASP A 89 2.23 12.20 -0.89
N LEU A 90 2.93 11.88 -1.97
CA LEU A 90 4.39 11.91 -2.07
C LEU A 90 4.82 12.84 -3.19
N HIS A 91 5.76 13.73 -2.93
CA HIS A 91 6.33 14.65 -3.90
C HIS A 91 7.85 14.79 -3.73
N GLY A 92 8.48 15.64 -4.54
CA GLY A 92 9.91 15.96 -4.43
C GLY A 92 10.83 14.97 -5.14
N SER A 93 12.09 14.85 -4.72
CA SER A 93 13.06 13.93 -5.33
C SER A 93 12.75 12.48 -4.93
N ALA A 94 12.89 11.52 -5.84
CA ALA A 94 12.75 10.10 -5.50
C ALA A 94 13.82 9.59 -4.53
N GLU A 95 14.98 10.25 -4.46
CA GLU A 95 16.04 9.94 -3.48
C GLU A 95 15.74 10.49 -2.08
N ARG A 96 14.98 11.59 -2.02
CA ARG A 96 14.56 12.24 -0.78
C ARG A 96 13.11 12.71 -0.92
N PRO A 97 12.14 11.77 -0.89
CA PRO A 97 10.75 12.12 -1.08
C PRO A 97 10.24 12.92 0.11
N GLU A 98 9.29 13.79 -0.19
CA GLU A 98 8.57 14.60 0.78
C GLU A 98 7.09 14.24 0.71
N GLY A 99 6.34 14.49 1.77
CA GLY A 99 4.90 14.30 1.75
C GLY A 99 4.32 13.82 3.07
N ARG A 100 3.16 13.17 3.00
CA ARG A 100 2.43 12.68 4.17
C ARG A 100 1.83 11.31 3.92
N TYR A 101 1.61 10.57 5.01
CA TYR A 101 0.94 9.29 4.96
C TYR A 101 0.07 9.09 6.21
N ALA A 102 -0.97 8.30 6.04
CA ALA A 102 -1.81 7.80 7.12
C ALA A 102 -2.19 6.35 6.83
N LEU A 103 -2.13 5.51 7.86
CA LEU A 103 -2.36 4.08 7.79
C LEU A 103 -3.25 3.68 8.97
N THR A 104 -4.25 2.85 8.69
CA THR A 104 -5.06 2.18 9.72
C THR A 104 -5.01 0.69 9.45
N VAL A 105 -4.60 -0.06 10.46
CA VAL A 105 -4.60 -1.51 10.46
C VAL A 105 -5.67 -1.99 11.42
N SER A 106 -6.53 -2.89 10.95
CA SER A 106 -7.58 -3.49 11.76
C SER A 106 -7.36 -4.98 11.93
N ARG A 107 -7.51 -5.45 13.17
CA ARG A 107 -7.44 -6.87 13.55
C ARG A 107 -6.19 -7.58 13.04
N LEU A 108 -5.03 -6.94 13.17
CA LEU A 108 -3.73 -7.53 12.86
C LEU A 108 -3.48 -8.76 13.74
N VAL A 109 -3.15 -9.87 13.08
CA VAL A 109 -2.58 -11.04 13.75
C VAL A 109 -1.35 -11.47 12.98
N ALA A 110 -0.20 -11.52 13.64
CA ALA A 110 1.04 -12.04 13.12
C ALA A 110 1.27 -13.49 13.62
N PRO A 111 2.12 -14.28 12.96
CA PRO A 111 2.46 -15.63 13.43
C PRO A 111 2.91 -15.67 14.89
N GLU A 112 3.73 -14.71 15.29
CA GLU A 112 4.31 -14.60 16.64
C GLU A 112 3.25 -14.21 17.67
N THR A 113 2.38 -13.24 17.37
CA THR A 113 1.31 -12.82 18.28
C THR A 113 0.27 -13.93 18.47
N ARG A 114 -0.02 -14.68 17.40
CA ARG A 114 -0.88 -15.87 17.46
C ARG A 114 -0.28 -16.95 18.35
N LYS A 115 1.01 -17.25 18.18
CA LYS A 115 1.72 -18.25 19.03
C LYS A 115 1.74 -17.85 20.50
N ALA A 116 1.82 -16.55 20.77
CA ALA A 116 1.78 -16.00 22.12
C ALA A 116 0.35 -15.88 22.70
N GLY A 117 -0.69 -16.31 21.98
CA GLY A 117 -2.08 -16.22 22.45
C GLY A 117 -2.62 -14.79 22.57
N LEU A 118 -1.96 -13.82 21.90
CA LEU A 118 -2.36 -12.42 21.99
C LEU A 118 -3.62 -12.13 21.16
N PRO A 119 -4.50 -11.24 21.64
CA PRO A 119 -5.65 -10.82 20.86
C PRO A 119 -5.22 -10.02 19.61
N PRO A 120 -6.11 -9.89 18.60
CA PRO A 120 -5.85 -9.05 17.45
C PRO A 120 -5.52 -7.60 17.84
N ILE A 121 -4.64 -7.00 17.05
CA ILE A 121 -4.13 -5.64 17.27
C ILE A 121 -4.78 -4.70 16.28
N ASP A 122 -5.27 -3.57 16.75
CA ASP A 122 -5.61 -2.42 15.92
C ASP A 122 -4.49 -1.38 16.03
N ALA A 123 -4.10 -0.80 14.91
CA ALA A 123 -3.06 0.21 14.88
C ALA A 123 -3.43 1.34 13.93
N LYS A 124 -3.02 2.56 14.30
CA LYS A 124 -3.08 3.73 13.44
C LYS A 124 -1.70 4.36 13.43
N ALA A 125 -1.23 4.76 12.26
CA ALA A 125 0.03 5.47 12.10
C ALA A 125 -0.16 6.61 11.10
N SER A 126 0.44 7.75 11.36
CA SER A 126 0.51 8.85 10.40
C SER A 126 1.84 9.57 10.54
N GLY A 127 2.24 10.28 9.50
CA GLY A 127 3.45 11.07 9.56
C GLY A 127 3.73 11.82 8.28
N THR A 128 4.91 12.42 8.25
CA THR A 128 5.44 13.20 7.14
C THR A 128 6.78 12.64 6.70
N LEU A 129 7.06 12.75 5.42
CA LEU A 129 8.39 12.55 4.85
C LEU A 129 8.95 13.94 4.52
N GLY A 130 10.21 14.16 4.86
CA GLY A 130 10.88 15.42 4.63
C GLY A 130 12.28 15.43 5.20
N ASP A 131 13.15 16.22 4.60
CA ASP A 131 14.54 16.39 5.05
C ASP A 131 15.34 15.07 5.14
N GLY A 132 14.96 14.05 4.35
CA GLY A 132 15.61 12.74 4.39
C GLY A 132 15.24 11.92 5.63
N SER A 133 14.17 12.31 6.32
CA SER A 133 13.62 11.63 7.48
C SER A 133 12.13 11.32 7.28
N ALA A 134 11.62 10.39 8.08
CA ALA A 134 10.19 10.11 8.18
C ALA A 134 9.77 10.23 9.64
N SER A 135 8.77 11.06 9.91
CA SER A 135 8.11 11.11 11.21
C SER A 135 7.05 10.00 11.29
N LEU A 136 6.75 9.52 12.50
CA LEU A 136 5.73 8.51 12.74
C LEU A 136 5.05 8.78 14.08
N ASP A 137 3.76 9.11 14.01
CA ASP A 137 2.85 9.16 15.15
C ASP A 137 1.94 7.94 15.10
N GLY A 138 2.14 7.04 16.06
CA GLY A 138 1.47 5.75 16.11
C GLY A 138 0.61 5.59 17.37
N ARG A 139 -0.56 4.97 17.22
CA ARG A 139 -1.31 4.40 18.33
C ARG A 139 -1.57 2.93 18.05
N VAL A 140 -1.26 2.09 19.02
CA VAL A 140 -1.52 0.65 18.99
C VAL A 140 -2.45 0.30 20.14
N SER A 141 -3.47 -0.50 19.85
CA SER A 141 -4.38 -1.05 20.84
C SER A 141 -4.53 -2.55 20.61
N ALA A 142 -4.28 -3.33 21.64
CA ALA A 142 -4.64 -4.74 21.69
C ALA A 142 -5.78 -4.91 22.69
N GLY A 143 -6.72 -5.82 22.41
CA GLY A 143 -7.72 -6.21 23.40
C GLY A 143 -7.08 -6.76 24.68
N ARG A 144 -7.88 -7.03 25.72
CA ARG A 144 -7.38 -7.81 26.86
C ARG A 144 -7.20 -9.26 26.41
N GLY A 145 -6.02 -9.83 26.65
CA GLY A 145 -5.80 -11.27 26.53
C GLY A 145 -6.69 -12.03 27.52
N ALA A 146 -7.06 -13.27 27.15
CA ALA A 146 -7.78 -14.18 28.03
C ALA A 146 -6.88 -14.71 29.15
#